data_AF-A0A4S4C1V8-F1
#
_entry.id   AF-A0A4S4C1V8-F1
#
_cell.length_a   1.000
_cell.length_b   1.000
_cell.length_c   1.000
_cell.angle_alpha   90.00
_cell.angle_beta   90.00
_cell.angle_gamma   90.00
#
_symmetry.space_group_name_H-M   'P 1'
#
loop_
_entity.id
_entity.type
_entity.pdbx_description
1 polymer ?
#
loop_
_entity_poly.entity_id
_entity_poly.type
_entity_poly.pdbx_seq_one_letter_code
_entity_poly.pdbx_strand_id
1 'polypeptide(L)'
;MQPFLNRWQVRREQGKQKFVLRYGFLAIGVSAVVLFSIFDVVFNGNISFTYLLGRLVMFPSVGAIVAGLLWERNEKKYAKLLTDSQK
;
A
#
# COMPACT_ATOMS: atom_id res chain seq x y z
N MET A 1 16.37 -21.61 1.21
CA MET A 1 15.62 -20.67 0.34
C MET A 1 15.33 -19.40 1.14
N GLN A 2 15.73 -18.22 0.64
CA GLN A 2 15.58 -16.94 1.38
C GLN A 2 14.10 -16.70 1.75
N PRO A 3 13.75 -16.38 3.01
CA PRO A 3 12.36 -16.24 3.45
C PRO A 3 11.61 -15.09 2.74
N PHE A 4 12.34 -14.13 2.19
CA PHE A 4 11.78 -13.09 1.33
C PHE A 4 11.26 -13.64 0.00
N LEU A 5 11.99 -14.56 -0.66
CA LEU A 5 11.61 -15.09 -1.98
C LEU A 5 10.25 -15.78 -1.91
N ASN A 6 10.06 -16.69 -0.95
CA ASN A 6 8.79 -17.42 -0.78
C ASN A 6 7.62 -16.49 -0.50
N ARG A 7 7.79 -15.52 0.41
CA ARG A 7 6.73 -14.55 0.73
C ARG A 7 6.41 -13.62 -0.42
N TRP A 8 7.42 -13.17 -1.16
CA TRP A 8 7.21 -12.27 -2.28
C TRP A 8 6.57 -13.00 -3.46
N GLN A 9 6.98 -14.24 -3.74
CA GLN A 9 6.39 -15.08 -4.79
C GLN A 9 4.88 -15.23 -4.63
N VAL A 10 4.39 -15.58 -3.43
CA VAL A 10 2.94 -15.69 -3.15
C VAL A 10 2.19 -14.37 -3.38
N ARG A 11 2.81 -13.23 -3.05
CA ARG A 11 2.22 -11.90 -3.30
C ARG A 11 2.28 -11.53 -4.79
N ARG A 12 3.34 -11.95 -5.48
CA ARG A 12 3.58 -11.69 -6.90
C ARG A 12 2.57 -12.40 -7.78
N GLU A 13 2.22 -13.65 -7.44
CA GLU A 13 1.23 -14.47 -8.14
C GLU A 13 -0.18 -13.84 -8.15
N GLN A 14 -0.48 -12.99 -7.18
CA GLN A 14 -1.75 -12.23 -7.15
C GLN A 14 -1.78 -11.10 -8.17
N GLY A 15 -0.61 -10.66 -8.65
CA GLY A 15 -0.44 -9.58 -9.62
C GLY A 15 -0.38 -8.18 -9.01
N LYS A 16 0.26 -7.27 -9.75
CA LYS A 16 0.53 -5.89 -9.33
C LYS A 16 -0.75 -5.11 -8.97
N GLN A 17 -1.80 -5.24 -9.78
CA GLN A 17 -3.05 -4.52 -9.55
C GLN A 17 -3.71 -4.90 -8.23
N LYS A 18 -3.83 -6.20 -7.93
CA LYS A 18 -4.40 -6.67 -6.66
C LYS A 18 -3.52 -6.28 -5.48
N PHE A 19 -2.19 -6.30 -5.64
CA PHE A 19 -1.26 -5.83 -4.63
C PHE A 19 -1.45 -4.35 -4.31
N VAL A 20 -1.48 -3.49 -5.33
CA VAL A 20 -1.67 -2.04 -5.17
C VAL A 20 -3.02 -1.74 -4.54
N LEU A 21 -4.09 -2.40 -4.99
CA LEU A 21 -5.42 -2.22 -4.41
C LEU A 21 -5.46 -2.64 -2.93
N ARG A 22 -4.94 -3.83 -2.60
CA ARG A 22 -5.05 -4.37 -1.24
C ARG A 22 -4.12 -3.67 -0.26
N TYR A 23 -2.85 -3.51 -0.61
CA TYR A 23 -1.82 -3.02 0.30
C TYR A 23 -1.61 -1.50 0.22
N GLY A 24 -1.87 -0.89 -0.94
CA GLY A 24 -1.76 0.56 -1.10
C GLY A 24 -3.08 1.26 -0.84
N PHE A 25 -4.07 0.99 -1.69
CA PHE A 25 -5.34 1.71 -1.65
C PHE A 25 -6.13 1.41 -0.37
N LEU A 26 -6.39 0.13 -0.05
CA LEU A 26 -7.22 -0.25 1.10
C LEU A 26 -6.45 -0.17 2.43
N ALA A 27 -5.33 -0.88 2.54
CA ALA A 27 -4.60 -0.98 3.81
C ALA A 27 -3.92 0.31 4.26
N ILE A 28 -3.45 1.16 3.33
CA ILE A 28 -2.83 2.45 3.68
C ILE A 28 -3.84 3.57 3.46
N GLY A 29 -4.35 3.73 2.24
CA GLY A 29 -5.18 4.87 1.85
C GLY A 29 -6.48 4.98 2.63
N VAL A 30 -7.36 3.99 2.49
CA VAL A 30 -8.67 3.97 3.16
C VAL A 30 -8.51 3.93 4.67
N SER A 31 -7.55 3.16 5.18
CA SER A 31 -7.28 3.09 6.62
C SER A 31 -6.83 4.44 7.18
N ALA A 32 -6.03 5.22 6.44
CA ALA A 32 -5.68 6.58 6.81
C ALA A 32 -6.89 7.53 6.80
N VAL A 33 -7.79 7.43 5.81
CA VAL A 33 -9.04 8.21 5.81
C VAL A 33 -9.84 7.95 7.08
N VAL A 34 -10.05 6.67 7.42
CA VAL A 34 -10.79 6.28 8.62
C VAL A 34 -10.10 6.80 9.87
N LEU A 35 -8.78 6.61 9.99
CA LEU A 35 -7.99 7.08 11.13
C LEU A 35 -8.15 8.59 11.31
N PHE A 36 -7.89 9.39 10.28
CA PHE A 36 -8.00 10.84 10.36
C PHE A 36 -9.43 11.34 10.59
N SER A 37 -10.44 10.60 10.11
CA SER A 37 -11.84 10.93 10.39
C SER A 37 -12.18 10.69 11.87
N ILE A 38 -11.66 9.61 12.46
CA ILE A 38 -11.80 9.36 13.91
C ILE A 38 -11.09 10.47 14.70
N PHE A 39 -9.88 10.86 14.29
CA PHE A 39 -9.19 12.00 14.91
C PHE A 39 -10.01 13.30 14.82
N ASP A 40 -10.61 13.62 13.68
CA ASP A 40 -11.44 14.82 13.57
C ASP A 40 -12.62 14.78 14.57
N VAL A 41 -13.31 13.65 14.69
CA VAL A 41 -14.42 13.50 15.65
C VAL A 41 -13.92 13.62 17.09
N VAL A 42 -12.83 12.94 17.44
CA VAL A 42 -12.31 12.90 18.82
C VAL A 42 -11.81 14.27 19.27
N PHE A 43 -11.14 15.02 18.39
CA PHE A 43 -10.47 16.27 18.77
C PHE A 43 -11.30 17.53 18.47
N ASN A 44 -12.15 17.50 17.43
CA ASN A 44 -12.91 18.68 17.01
C ASN A 44 -14.43 18.51 17.20
N GLY A 45 -14.92 17.31 17.55
CA GLY A 45 -16.35 17.03 17.71
C GLY A 45 -17.16 17.12 16.41
N ASN A 46 -16.51 17.33 15.26
CA ASN A 46 -17.14 17.49 13.96
C ASN A 46 -16.20 17.01 12.85
N ILE A 47 -16.77 16.51 11.75
CA ILE A 47 -16.04 16.19 10.53
C ILE A 47 -16.36 17.25 9.49
N SER A 48 -15.32 17.98 9.05
CA SER A 48 -15.46 18.87 7.91
C SER A 48 -15.63 18.04 6.63
N PHE A 49 -16.79 18.17 6.00
CA PHE A 49 -17.11 17.44 4.77
C PHE A 49 -16.12 17.72 3.64
N THR A 50 -15.66 18.97 3.52
CA THR A 50 -14.66 19.37 2.52
C THR A 50 -13.33 18.64 2.72
N TYR A 51 -12.85 18.55 3.96
CA TYR A 51 -11.61 17.83 4.26
C TYR A 51 -11.76 16.32 4.11
N LEU A 52 -12.94 15.77 4.46
CA LEU A 52 -13.23 14.35 4.27
C LEU A 52 -13.17 13.95 2.79
N LEU A 53 -13.80 14.72 1.90
CA LEU A 53 -13.76 14.48 0.45
C LEU A 53 -12.32 14.56 -0.08
N GLY A 54 -11.55 15.57 0.35
CA GLY A 54 -10.14 15.70 -0.01
C GLY A 54 -9.32 14.47 0.39
N ARG A 55 -9.49 13.99 1.63
CA ARG A 55 -8.79 12.80 2.15
C ARG A 55 -9.19 11.52 1.42
N LEU A 56 -10.47 11.36 1.09
CA LEU A 56 -11.00 10.19 0.36
C LEU A 56 -10.37 10.01 -1.03
N VAL A 57 -9.95 11.09 -1.68
CA VAL A 57 -9.26 11.01 -2.97
C VAL A 57 -7.74 10.95 -2.75
N MET A 58 -7.22 11.83 -1.90
CA MET A 58 -5.78 12.00 -1.72
C MET A 58 -5.11 10.77 -1.11
N PHE A 59 -5.61 10.26 0.02
CA PHE A 59 -4.93 9.17 0.72
C PHE A 59 -4.94 7.84 -0.07
N PRO A 60 -6.05 7.40 -0.68
CA PRO A 60 -6.02 6.21 -1.53
C PRO A 60 -5.15 6.35 -2.77
N SER A 61 -5.10 7.54 -3.39
CA SER A 61 -4.22 7.81 -4.53
C SER A 61 -2.74 7.73 -4.13
N VAL A 62 -2.36 8.39 -3.03
CA VAL A 62 -0.99 8.33 -2.49
C VAL A 62 -0.63 6.90 -2.09
N GLY A 63 -1.52 6.19 -1.39
CA GLY A 63 -1.32 4.79 -1.01
C GLY A 63 -1.09 3.88 -2.22
N ALA A 64 -1.85 4.08 -3.31
CA ALA A 64 -1.67 3.32 -4.54
C ALA A 64 -0.31 3.60 -5.22
N ILE A 65 0.12 4.87 -5.29
CA ILE A 65 1.42 5.25 -5.84
C ILE A 65 2.55 4.61 -5.03
N VAL A 66 2.50 4.74 -3.70
CA VAL A 66 3.52 4.16 -2.80
C VAL A 66 3.60 2.64 -2.95
N ALA A 67 2.46 1.95 -2.99
CA ALA A 67 2.45 0.50 -3.20
C ALA A 67 2.98 0.10 -4.59
N GLY A 68 2.72 0.92 -5.62
CA GLY A 68 3.30 0.74 -6.96
C GLY A 68 4.82 0.83 -6.94
N LEU A 69 5.38 1.85 -6.29
CA LEU A 69 6.84 1.99 -6.13
C LEU A 69 7.43 0.84 -5.32
N LEU A 70 6.74 0.42 -4.25
CA LEU A 70 7.16 -0.70 -3.42
C LEU A 70 7.19 -2.02 -4.20
N TRP A 71 6.20 -2.24 -5.08
CA TRP A 71 6.17 -3.38 -5.98
C TRP A 71 7.42 -3.41 -6.87
N GLU A 72 7.70 -2.33 -7.60
CA GLU A 72 8.87 -2.25 -8.49
C GLU A 72 10.18 -2.48 -7.74
N ARG A 73 10.31 -1.92 -6.53
CA ARG A 73 11.48 -2.11 -5.68
C ARG A 73 11.64 -3.59 -5.27
N ASN A 74 10.55 -4.24 -4.90
CA ASN A 74 10.58 -5.64 -4.48
C ASN A 74 10.80 -6.59 -5.65
N GLU A 75 10.27 -6.28 -6.84
CA GLU A 75 10.56 -7.01 -8.08
C GLU A 75 12.05 -6.99 -8.42
N LYS A 76 12.67 -5.81 -8.37
CA LYS A 76 14.12 -5.66 -8.56
C LYS A 76 14.92 -6.47 -7.54
N LYS A 77 14.51 -6.42 -6.26
CA LYS A 77 15.14 -7.20 -5.19
C LYS A 77 14.98 -8.70 -5.40
N TYR A 78 13.80 -9.14 -5.84
CA TYR A 78 13.50 -10.55 -6.11
C TYR A 78 14.35 -11.10 -7.26
N ALA A 79 14.44 -10.36 -8.37
CA ALA A 79 15.28 -10.72 -9.51
C ALA A 79 16.75 -10.86 -9.12
N LYS A 80 17.29 -9.88 -8.37
CA LYS A 80 18.67 -9.93 -7.88
C LYS A 80 18.96 -11.18 -7.04
N LEU A 81 18.09 -11.47 -6.07
CA LEU A 81 18.26 -12.61 -5.17
C LEU A 81 18.13 -13.96 -5.88
N LEU A 82 17.32 -14.05 -6.94
CA LEU A 82 17.26 -15.26 -7.77
C LEU A 82 18.56 -15.46 -8.55
N THR A 83 19.09 -14.42 -9.20
CA THR A 83 20.36 -14.50 -9.95
C THR A 83 21.53 -14.90 -9.04
N ASP A 84 21.62 -14.30 -7.85
CA ASP A 84 22.68 -14.61 -6.87
C ASP A 84 22.58 -16.04 -6.33
N SER A 85 21.40 -16.67 -6.34
CA SER A 85 21.20 -18.05 -5.89
C SER A 85 21.49 -19.10 -6.96
N GLN A 86 21.68 -18.69 -8.21
CA GLN A 86 21.98 -19.58 -9.35
C GLN A 86 23.48 -19.56 -9.73
N LYS A 87 24.26 -18.66 -9.13
CA LYS A 87 25.72 -18.64 -9.20
C LYS A 87 26.31 -19.50 -8.10
#